data_AF-A0A6I9XTD2-F1
#
_entry.id   AF-A0A6I9XTD2-F1
#
_cell.length_a   1.000
_cell.length_b   1.000
_cell.length_c   1.000
_cell.angle_alpha   90.00
_cell.angle_beta   90.00
_cell.angle_gamma   90.00
#
_symmetry.space_group_name_H-M   'P 1'
#
loop_
_entity.id
_entity.type
_entity.pdbx_description
1 polymer ?
#
loop_
_entity_poly.entity_id
_entity_poly.type
_entity_poly.pdbx_seq_one_letter_code
_entity_poly.pdbx_strand_id
1 'polypeptide(L)'
;MDCAALPPACIHVSHYPGDCCPRCERVGCEHREQVYDLGQYFQPSECEQCICDLDGTARCLVADCAPPPCVNPIYEKGHCCPICREGPNCYVDGSQHIIPAGDSVWVGPCTRCHCHDGQDAGYWEGNRLAKCEQMTGCQVPNSHHS
;
A
#
# COMPACT_ATOMS: atom_id res chain seq x y z
N MET A 1 -30.11 -42.05 17.08
CA MET A 1 -28.70 -42.03 17.52
C MET A 1 -28.17 -40.70 17.06
N ASP A 2 -27.83 -39.82 18.00
CA ASP A 2 -27.40 -38.46 17.69
C ASP A 2 -25.87 -38.38 17.80
N CYS A 3 -25.23 -37.94 16.73
CA CYS A 3 -23.79 -37.72 16.71
C CYS A 3 -23.44 -36.38 17.35
N ALA A 4 -22.30 -36.33 18.05
CA ALA A 4 -21.73 -35.06 18.49
C ALA A 4 -21.31 -34.23 17.27
N ALA A 5 -21.46 -32.91 17.36
CA ALA A 5 -20.95 -32.00 16.35
C ALA A 5 -19.41 -32.08 16.31
N LEU A 6 -18.85 -32.02 15.10
CA LEU A 6 -17.41 -31.93 14.91
C LEU A 6 -16.89 -30.55 15.35
N PRO A 7 -15.61 -30.42 15.72
CA PRO A 7 -15.01 -29.13 16.01
C PRO A 7 -15.19 -28.15 14.84
N PRO A 8 -15.42 -26.85 15.09
CA PRO A 8 -15.58 -25.86 14.03
C PRO A 8 -14.37 -25.76 13.12
N ALA A 9 -13.17 -25.99 13.68
CA ALA A 9 -11.91 -26.00 12.96
C ALA A 9 -11.61 -27.31 12.21
N CYS A 10 -12.59 -28.21 12.03
CA CYS A 10 -12.34 -29.48 11.35
C CYS A 10 -12.18 -29.29 9.84
N ILE A 11 -11.00 -29.61 9.32
CA ILE A 11 -10.67 -29.48 7.89
C ILE A 11 -10.57 -30.83 7.17
N HIS A 12 -10.56 -31.94 7.92
CA HIS A 12 -10.57 -33.27 7.33
C HIS A 12 -11.44 -34.22 8.15
N VAL A 13 -12.49 -34.73 7.52
CA VAL A 13 -13.47 -35.64 8.10
C VAL A 13 -13.32 -37.02 7.48
N SER A 14 -13.32 -38.06 8.31
CA SER A 14 -13.28 -39.46 7.85
C SER A 14 -14.48 -40.26 8.34
N HIS A 15 -14.89 -41.22 7.53
CA HIS A 15 -15.95 -42.19 7.81
C HIS A 15 -15.37 -43.59 7.71
N TYR A 16 -15.18 -44.26 8.84
CA TYR A 16 -14.62 -45.61 8.86
C TYR A 16 -15.72 -46.69 8.82
N PRO A 17 -15.45 -47.85 8.19
CA PRO A 17 -16.39 -48.97 8.24
C PRO A 17 -16.64 -49.43 9.69
N GLY A 18 -17.90 -49.37 10.11
CA GLY A 18 -18.32 -49.71 11.49
C GLY A 18 -18.54 -48.51 12.40
N ASP A 19 -18.14 -47.30 11.99
CA ASP A 19 -18.44 -46.08 12.74
C ASP A 19 -19.90 -45.67 12.55
N CYS A 20 -20.57 -45.37 13.66
CA CYS A 20 -21.90 -44.76 13.64
C CYS A 20 -21.86 -43.26 13.29
N CYS A 21 -20.72 -42.59 13.49
CA CYS A 21 -20.57 -41.14 13.36
C CYS A 21 -19.23 -40.77 12.68
N PRO A 22 -19.18 -39.66 11.91
CA PRO A 22 -17.92 -39.16 11.36
C PRO A 22 -16.93 -38.74 12.45
N ARG A 23 -15.65 -38.79 12.12
CA ARG A 23 -14.55 -38.34 12.98
C ARG A 23 -13.77 -37.22 12.30
N CYS A 24 -13.37 -36.24 13.10
CA CYS A 24 -12.42 -35.22 12.65
C CYS A 24 -11.00 -35.75 12.77
N GLU A 25 -10.29 -35.86 11.65
CA GLU A 25 -8.91 -36.35 11.59
C GLU A 25 -7.89 -35.22 11.70
N ARG A 26 -8.27 -34.00 11.26
CA ARG A 26 -7.38 -32.85 11.30
C ARG A 26 -8.15 -31.57 11.56
N VAL A 27 -7.58 -30.73 12.42
CA VAL A 27 -8.05 -29.38 12.69
C VAL A 27 -7.06 -28.35 12.16
N GLY A 28 -7.55 -27.21 11.73
CA GLY A 28 -6.75 -26.14 11.16
C GLY A 28 -7.63 -25.13 10.43
N CYS A 29 -7.02 -24.34 9.59
CA CYS A 29 -7.71 -23.43 8.68
C CYS A 29 -7.14 -23.59 7.27
N GLU A 30 -7.96 -23.28 6.28
CA GLU A 30 -7.55 -23.23 4.88
C GLU A 30 -7.47 -21.78 4.42
N HIS A 31 -6.36 -21.40 3.80
CA HIS A 31 -6.18 -20.10 3.19
C HIS A 31 -5.40 -20.25 1.88
N ARG A 32 -6.02 -19.81 0.77
CA ARG A 32 -5.46 -19.91 -0.60
C ARG A 32 -4.95 -21.31 -0.93
N GLU A 33 -5.82 -22.32 -0.72
CA GLU A 33 -5.55 -23.74 -1.01
C GLU A 33 -4.40 -24.35 -0.19
N GLN A 34 -3.92 -23.64 0.83
CA GLN A 34 -2.95 -24.13 1.80
C GLN A 34 -3.60 -24.31 3.16
N VAL A 35 -3.21 -25.36 3.85
CA VAL A 35 -3.69 -25.71 5.19
C VAL A 35 -2.68 -25.27 6.23
N TYR A 36 -3.17 -24.63 7.29
CA TYR A 36 -2.37 -24.17 8.41
C TYR A 36 -2.90 -24.75 9.71
N ASP A 37 -1.98 -25.01 10.64
CA ASP A 37 -2.31 -25.51 11.97
C ASP A 37 -2.91 -24.39 12.83
N LEU A 38 -3.76 -24.75 13.80
CA LEU A 38 -4.34 -23.78 14.72
C LEU A 38 -3.25 -23.03 15.51
N GLY A 39 -3.38 -21.70 15.59
CA GLY A 39 -2.40 -20.80 16.18
C GLY A 39 -1.20 -20.48 15.28
N GLN A 40 -1.10 -21.08 14.08
CA GLN A 40 0.01 -20.82 13.17
C GLN A 40 -0.07 -19.40 12.60
N TYR A 41 1.03 -18.66 12.72
CA TYR A 41 1.26 -17.42 11.96
C TYR A 41 1.87 -17.75 10.60
N PHE A 42 1.37 -17.10 9.56
CA PHE A 42 1.87 -17.27 8.20
C PHE A 42 1.74 -15.98 7.39
N GLN A 43 2.57 -15.86 6.36
CA GLN A 43 2.66 -14.67 5.52
C GLN A 43 2.54 -15.07 4.05
N PRO A 44 1.31 -15.07 3.47
CA PRO A 44 1.09 -15.45 2.08
C PRO A 44 1.77 -14.53 1.07
N SER A 45 2.03 -13.28 1.44
CA SER A 45 2.71 -12.28 0.61
C SER A 45 3.34 -11.19 1.48
N GLU A 46 4.18 -10.35 0.88
CA GLU A 46 4.77 -9.18 1.57
C GLU A 46 3.71 -8.23 2.14
N CYS A 47 2.51 -8.22 1.58
CA CYS A 47 1.40 -7.36 1.99
C CYS A 47 0.43 -7.99 3.00
N GLU A 48 0.60 -9.25 3.36
CA GLU A 48 -0.46 -9.97 4.08
C GLU A 48 0.12 -10.85 5.17
N GLN A 49 -0.33 -10.63 6.40
CA GLN A 49 0.05 -11.41 7.57
C GLN A 49 -1.20 -12.04 8.17
N CYS A 50 -1.18 -13.35 8.37
CA CYS A 50 -2.33 -14.11 8.82
C CYS A 50 -2.01 -14.91 10.08
N ILE A 51 -3.06 -15.19 10.84
CA ILE A 51 -3.07 -16.19 11.90
C ILE A 51 -4.22 -17.16 11.68
N CYS A 52 -3.94 -18.45 11.88
CA CYS A 52 -4.97 -19.48 11.93
C CYS A 52 -5.63 -19.49 13.31
N ASP A 53 -6.84 -18.96 13.43
CA ASP A 53 -7.52 -18.87 14.73
C ASP A 53 -8.10 -20.22 15.17
N LEU A 54 -8.37 -20.38 16.47
CA LEU A 54 -8.85 -21.62 17.08
C LEU A 54 -10.21 -22.08 16.55
N ASP A 55 -10.97 -21.18 15.93
CA ASP A 55 -12.27 -21.46 15.30
C ASP A 55 -12.14 -22.04 13.87
N GLY A 56 -10.92 -22.15 13.34
CA GLY A 56 -10.65 -22.62 11.97
C GLY A 56 -10.67 -21.52 10.91
N THR A 57 -10.76 -20.25 11.32
CA THR A 57 -10.74 -19.11 10.41
C THR A 57 -9.33 -18.55 10.29
N ALA A 58 -8.86 -18.39 9.06
CA ALA A 58 -7.67 -17.58 8.78
C ALA A 58 -8.01 -16.09 8.94
N ARG A 59 -7.43 -15.43 9.94
CA ARG A 59 -7.56 -13.98 10.15
C ARG A 59 -6.33 -13.27 9.61
N CYS A 60 -6.53 -12.47 8.57
CA CYS A 60 -5.45 -11.80 7.85
C CYS A 60 -5.52 -10.29 8.00
N LEU A 61 -4.37 -9.67 8.22
CA LEU A 61 -4.13 -8.24 8.10
C LEU A 61 -3.46 -8.00 6.75
N VAL A 62 -4.12 -7.23 5.91
CA VAL A 62 -3.58 -6.78 4.62
C VAL A 62 -3.09 -5.35 4.78
N ALA A 63 -1.86 -5.09 4.36
CA ALA A 63 -1.26 -3.77 4.42
C ALA A 63 -2.01 -2.80 3.49
N ASP A 64 -2.38 -1.64 4.04
CA ASP A 64 -2.91 -0.51 3.30
C ASP A 64 -1.77 0.51 3.11
N CYS A 65 -1.26 0.62 1.88
CA CYS A 65 -0.11 1.46 1.60
C CYS A 65 -0.53 2.92 1.50
N ALA A 66 0.10 3.77 2.30
CA ALA A 66 -0.06 5.22 2.16
C ALA A 66 0.36 5.67 0.74
N PRO A 67 -0.31 6.69 0.15
CA PRO A 67 0.13 7.27 -1.10
C PRO A 67 1.60 7.69 -1.02
N PRO A 68 2.45 7.30 -1.97
CA PRO A 68 3.87 7.64 -1.93
C PRO A 68 4.05 9.16 -2.05
N PRO A 69 4.99 9.76 -1.30
CA PRO A 69 5.24 11.20 -1.30
C PRO A 69 6.03 11.69 -2.53
N CYS A 70 6.03 10.93 -3.62
CA CYS A 70 6.74 11.23 -4.86
C CYS A 70 5.88 10.86 -6.08
N VAL A 71 6.22 11.42 -7.23
CA VAL A 71 5.53 11.14 -8.49
C VAL A 71 6.16 10.02 -9.32
N ASN A 72 7.34 9.54 -8.90
CA ASN A 72 8.08 8.44 -9.52
C ASN A 72 8.35 7.27 -8.54
N PRO A 73 7.31 6.69 -7.90
CA PRO A 73 7.50 5.57 -6.98
C PRO A 73 8.03 4.32 -7.70
N ILE A 74 8.83 3.54 -6.98
CA ILE A 74 9.38 2.27 -7.45
C ILE A 74 8.75 1.12 -6.66
N TYR A 75 8.28 0.09 -7.38
CA TYR A 75 7.80 -1.17 -6.80
C TYR A 75 8.93 -2.18 -6.82
N GLU A 76 9.51 -2.46 -5.65
CA GLU A 76 10.60 -3.43 -5.51
C GLU A 76 10.08 -4.81 -5.15
N LYS A 77 10.69 -5.85 -5.73
CA LYS A 77 10.38 -7.24 -5.37
C LYS A 77 10.70 -7.47 -3.89
N GLY A 78 9.78 -8.10 -3.16
CA GLY A 78 9.94 -8.34 -1.73
C GLY A 78 9.47 -7.18 -0.83
N HIS A 79 8.90 -6.12 -1.42
CA HIS A 79 8.24 -5.05 -0.66
C HIS A 79 6.75 -5.04 -1.00
N CYS A 80 5.92 -4.80 0.01
CA CYS A 80 4.50 -4.60 -0.22
C CYS A 80 4.21 -3.24 -0.87
N CYS A 81 4.73 -2.18 -0.28
CA CYS A 81 4.42 -0.81 -0.66
C CYS A 81 5.50 -0.21 -1.57
N PRO A 82 5.12 0.71 -2.46
CA PRO A 82 6.09 1.43 -3.28
C PRO A 82 6.98 2.34 -2.42
N ILE A 83 8.20 2.56 -2.90
CA ILE A 83 9.17 3.46 -2.26
C ILE A 83 9.54 4.63 -3.15
N CYS A 84 9.91 5.75 -2.54
CA CYS A 84 10.46 6.93 -3.21
C CYS A 84 11.99 6.94 -3.04
N ARG A 85 12.70 6.31 -3.98
CA ARG A 85 14.17 6.11 -3.86
C ARG A 85 14.96 7.43 -3.81
N GLU A 86 14.47 8.44 -4.51
CA GLU A 86 15.06 9.79 -4.57
C GLU A 86 14.46 10.74 -3.52
N GLY A 87 13.59 10.22 -2.64
CA GLY A 87 12.84 11.00 -1.67
C GLY A 87 11.57 11.66 -2.24
N PRO A 88 10.87 12.46 -1.42
CA PRO A 88 9.67 13.16 -1.83
C PRO A 88 9.91 14.16 -2.98
N ASN A 89 8.98 14.24 -3.92
CA ASN A 89 9.07 15.13 -5.09
C ASN A 89 7.70 15.38 -5.73
N CYS A 90 7.66 16.35 -6.64
CA CYS A 90 6.44 16.72 -7.36
C CYS A 90 6.74 17.15 -8.80
N TYR A 91 5.70 17.15 -9.64
CA TYR A 91 5.79 17.72 -10.97
C TYR A 91 5.72 19.24 -10.92
N VAL A 92 6.53 19.89 -11.72
CA VAL A 92 6.41 21.30 -12.04
C VAL A 92 5.32 21.42 -13.12
N ASP A 93 4.38 22.36 -12.93
CA ASP A 93 3.40 22.85 -13.94
C ASP A 93 2.61 21.83 -14.81
N GLY A 94 2.42 20.59 -14.35
CA GLY A 94 1.78 19.54 -15.14
C GLY A 94 2.66 19.02 -16.31
N SER A 95 3.89 19.53 -16.42
CA SER A 95 4.94 18.95 -17.25
C SER A 95 5.54 17.69 -16.58
N GLN A 96 6.35 16.93 -17.32
CA GLN A 96 7.10 15.78 -16.76
C GLN A 96 8.36 16.21 -16.00
N HIS A 97 8.55 17.51 -15.74
CA HIS A 97 9.69 18.00 -14.98
C HIS A 97 9.46 17.78 -13.48
N ILE A 98 10.36 17.08 -12.81
CA ILE A 98 10.26 16.70 -11.40
C ILE A 98 11.28 17.50 -10.60
N ILE A 99 10.87 18.04 -9.46
CA ILE A 99 11.76 18.69 -8.50
C ILE A 99 11.59 18.08 -7.10
N PRO A 100 12.65 18.01 -6.28
CA PRO A 100 12.57 17.53 -4.90
C PRO A 100 11.63 18.37 -4.03
N ALA A 101 11.04 17.75 -3.02
CA ALA A 101 10.26 18.48 -2.00
C ALA A 101 11.12 19.56 -1.32
N GLY A 102 10.54 20.74 -1.12
CA GLY A 102 11.23 21.91 -0.53
C GLY A 102 11.95 22.78 -1.57
N ASP A 103 12.20 22.27 -2.79
CA ASP A 103 12.90 23.03 -3.82
C ASP A 103 11.97 24.02 -4.54
N SER A 104 12.58 25.00 -5.23
CA SER A 104 11.89 25.94 -6.09
C SER A 104 12.62 26.15 -7.42
N VAL A 105 11.85 26.31 -8.50
CA VAL A 105 12.38 26.57 -9.86
C VAL A 105 11.64 27.69 -10.55
N TRP A 106 12.30 28.31 -11.54
CA TRP A 106 11.70 29.29 -12.45
C TRP A 106 11.29 28.61 -13.75
N VAL A 107 10.00 28.59 -14.04
CA VAL A 107 9.45 27.98 -15.27
C VAL A 107 9.27 29.03 -16.39
N GLY A 108 9.39 30.29 -16.01
CA GLY A 108 9.44 31.42 -16.92
C GLY A 108 10.07 32.61 -16.22
N PRO A 109 10.16 33.77 -16.90
CA PRO A 109 10.80 34.97 -16.35
C PRO A 109 10.14 35.47 -15.06
N CYS A 110 8.86 35.16 -14.87
CA CYS A 110 8.06 35.66 -13.74
C CYS A 110 7.32 34.58 -12.97
N THR A 111 7.52 33.30 -13.25
CA THR A 111 6.78 32.21 -12.62
C THR A 111 7.73 31.34 -11.81
N ARG A 112 7.55 31.34 -10.49
CA ARG A 112 8.28 30.48 -9.55
C ARG A 112 7.37 29.37 -9.08
N CYS A 113 7.84 28.13 -9.21
CA CYS A 113 7.16 26.97 -8.69
C CYS A 113 7.92 26.42 -7.49
N HIS A 114 7.20 26.07 -6.43
CA HIS A 114 7.75 25.49 -5.22
C HIS A 114 7.11 24.12 -4.95
N CYS A 115 7.94 23.12 -4.70
CA CYS A 115 7.48 21.80 -4.31
C CYS A 115 7.21 21.73 -2.83
N HIS A 116 6.01 21.30 -2.46
CA HIS A 116 5.63 21.23 -1.06
C HIS A 116 6.48 20.22 -0.28
N ASP A 117 6.83 20.55 0.97
CA ASP A 117 7.50 19.65 1.92
C ASP A 117 6.70 19.49 3.22
N GLY A 118 7.24 18.71 4.16
CA GLY A 118 6.58 18.42 5.45
C GLY A 118 6.34 19.65 6.36
N GLN A 119 6.82 20.84 5.99
CA GLN A 119 6.59 22.09 6.70
C GLN A 119 5.38 22.86 6.14
N ASP A 120 4.87 22.48 4.97
CA ASP A 120 3.72 23.10 4.35
C ASP A 120 2.39 22.57 4.89
N ALA A 121 1.45 23.48 5.11
CA ALA A 121 0.07 23.11 5.42
C ALA A 121 -0.54 22.36 4.21
N GLY A 122 -0.96 21.10 4.41
CA GLY A 122 -1.56 20.27 3.37
C GLY A 122 -0.60 19.28 2.68
N TYR A 123 0.64 19.14 3.15
CA TYR A 123 1.60 18.13 2.65
C TYR A 123 1.02 16.71 2.54
N TRP A 124 0.14 16.33 3.46
CA TRP A 124 -0.52 15.02 3.48
C TRP A 124 -1.68 14.87 2.49
N GLU A 125 -2.06 15.90 1.73
CA GLU A 125 -3.18 15.83 0.78
C GLU A 125 -2.84 15.14 -0.55
N GLY A 126 -1.60 14.61 -0.68
CA GLY A 126 -1.19 13.91 -1.90
C GLY A 126 -1.09 14.85 -3.11
N ASN A 127 -0.85 16.14 -2.88
CA ASN A 127 -0.63 17.09 -3.95
C ASN A 127 0.69 16.78 -4.67
N ARG A 128 0.57 16.30 -5.91
CA ARG A 128 1.69 15.89 -6.75
C ARG A 128 2.23 17.00 -7.65
N LEU A 129 1.70 18.22 -7.50
CA LEU A 129 2.07 19.38 -8.30
C LEU A 129 2.72 20.45 -7.43
N ALA A 130 3.81 21.03 -7.94
CA ALA A 130 4.43 22.22 -7.37
C ALA A 130 3.44 23.40 -7.41
N LYS A 131 3.45 24.21 -6.36
CA LYS A 131 2.68 25.46 -6.33
C LYS A 131 3.41 26.52 -7.12
N CYS A 132 2.84 26.91 -8.25
CA CYS A 132 3.40 27.93 -9.13
C CYS A 132 2.71 29.28 -8.91
N GLU A 133 3.51 30.31 -8.66
CA GLU A 133 3.04 31.68 -8.43
C GLU A 133 3.77 32.67 -9.35
N GLN A 134 3.02 33.64 -9.88
CA GLN A 134 3.60 34.72 -10.65
C GLN A 134 4.10 35.82 -9.71
N MET A 135 5.37 36.21 -9.86
CA MET A 135 5.97 37.26 -9.03
C MET A 135 5.29 38.60 -9.25
N THR A 136 4.87 39.22 -8.15
CA THR A 136 4.32 40.58 -8.15
C THR A 136 5.40 41.59 -8.54
N GLY A 137 5.13 42.42 -9.55
CA GLY A 137 6.08 43.43 -10.03
C GLY A 137 7.17 42.90 -10.98
N CYS A 138 7.08 41.64 -11.40
CA CYS A 138 8.02 41.10 -12.38
C CYS A 138 7.82 41.74 -13.77
N GLN A 139 8.86 42.38 -14.29
CA GLN A 139 8.87 42.95 -15.64
C GLN A 139 9.60 41.98 -16.57
N VAL A 140 8.84 41.36 -17.47
CA VAL A 140 9.45 40.56 -18.54
C VAL A 140 10.16 41.53 -19.47
N PRO A 141 11.48 41.42 -19.70
CA PRO A 141 12.13 42.24 -20.71
C PRO A 141 11.46 41.94 -22.05
N ASN A 142 10.84 42.95 -22.65
CA ASN A 142 10.21 42.85 -23.97
C ASN A 142 11.20 42.16 -24.91
N SER A 143 10.83 40.98 -25.41
CA SER A 143 11.48 40.38 -26.56
C SER A 143 11.37 41.38 -27.70
N HIS A 144 12.49 42.03 -28.03
CA HIS A 144 12.62 42.88 -29.20
C HIS A 144 12.22 42.05 -30.43
N HIS A 145 11.04 42.34 -30.98
CA HIS A 145 10.70 41.99 -32.35
C HIS A 145 11.63 42.83 -33.24
N SER A 146 12.56 42.17 -33.91
CA SER A 146 13.33 42.70 -35.04
C SER A 146 12.99 41.89 -36.28
#